data_AF-A0A5S3XMV2-F1
#
_entry.id   AF-A0A5S3XMV2-F1
#
_cell.length_a   1.000
_cell.length_b   1.000
_cell.length_c   1.000
_cell.angle_alpha   90.00
_cell.angle_beta   90.00
_cell.angle_gamma   90.00
#
_symmetry.space_group_name_H-M   'P 1'
#
loop_
_entity.id
_entity.type
_entity.pdbx_description
1 polymer ?
#
loop_
_entity_poly.entity_id
_entity_poly.type
_entity_poly.pdbx_seq_one_letter_code
_entity_poly.pdbx_strand_id
1 'polypeptide(L)'
;MKTFLLSKIAVSVIALSAFSANAAPMAHEEKDITSHFSTDTQLKYNLYADNQDSKLVWYVPKEGQIAINGASTATPRPRFSVVSRMSPYGIWAGQEQAVIGGAFDTTGNRGALLKLEQEARSLGWRVSPAPASKSKTRFMLSDIYFTGQGRAQVQCENKTGEFNGIPFTIPECSALNDDGEWIKTDVIASFQATSPSGRSSVSTYIPFQAVTTPTVTYEIRQLMDSGSNWDAHIQATTEWELTTHAKTQVARINIEWARVFEQASTYFAVHFNSCVEAEVQTFFRRLLDNQNGESGITIQYRQPNGTYSDNPTNIEQFDMAVQSLYQSVRDELFVELRDFGQSQLGNVSTEPSGAVFTMRANYEKLIFRRNESRYLTWNPGSKISNALTNMTIQCTKGGFGLPVSWDMDDAACRDIVGQ
;
A
#
# COMPACT_ATOMS: atom_id res chain seq x y z
N MET A 1 -21.08 63.56 26.42
CA MET A 1 -20.53 62.40 27.16
C MET A 1 -20.64 61.19 26.23
N LYS A 2 -19.50 60.56 25.92
CA LYS A 2 -19.29 59.26 25.23
C LYS A 2 -19.50 59.17 23.70
N THR A 3 -18.36 59.31 23.01
CA THR A 3 -17.82 58.45 21.93
C THR A 3 -18.45 57.06 21.75
N PHE A 4 -18.69 56.61 20.51
CA PHE A 4 -17.82 55.64 19.80
C PHE A 4 -18.35 55.32 18.38
N LEU A 5 -17.46 55.47 17.38
CA LEU A 5 -17.51 54.74 16.11
C LEU A 5 -17.53 53.23 16.38
N LEU A 6 -18.20 52.42 15.56
CA LEU A 6 -17.72 51.07 15.30
C LEU A 6 -18.12 50.62 13.89
N SER A 7 -17.08 50.60 13.07
CA SER A 7 -16.95 50.01 11.75
C SER A 7 -17.46 48.56 11.73
N LYS A 8 -18.31 48.24 10.75
CA LYS A 8 -18.61 46.85 10.39
C LYS A 8 -17.42 46.29 9.60
N ILE A 9 -16.45 45.71 10.31
CA ILE A 9 -15.46 44.83 9.69
C ILE A 9 -16.11 43.46 9.55
N ALA A 10 -16.52 43.14 8.32
CA ALA A 10 -16.80 41.77 7.93
C ALA A 10 -15.45 41.02 7.92
N VAL A 11 -15.18 40.26 8.98
CA VAL A 11 -14.11 39.26 8.97
C VAL A 11 -14.61 38.12 8.10
N SER A 12 -14.20 38.14 6.83
CA SER A 12 -14.27 36.97 5.96
C SER A 12 -13.38 35.90 6.58
N VAL A 13 -14.00 34.95 7.28
CA VAL A 13 -13.36 33.69 7.67
C VAL A 13 -13.00 33.00 6.35
N ILE A 14 -11.73 33.12 5.95
CA ILE A 14 -11.14 32.22 4.98
C ILE A 14 -11.23 30.86 5.65
N ALA A 15 -12.23 30.08 5.24
CA ALA A 15 -12.25 28.66 5.44
C ALA A 15 -11.03 28.11 4.70
N LEU A 16 -9.89 28.10 5.39
CA LEU A 16 -8.83 27.15 5.12
C LEU A 16 -9.53 25.80 5.22
N SER A 17 -9.90 25.25 4.07
CA SER A 17 -10.08 23.82 3.91
C SER A 17 -8.74 23.20 4.27
N ALA A 18 -8.53 22.99 5.58
CA ALA A 18 -7.56 22.06 6.08
C ALA A 18 -7.93 20.76 5.39
N PHE A 19 -7.16 20.38 4.38
CA PHE A 19 -7.05 18.99 4.02
C PHE A 19 -6.65 18.30 5.32
N SER A 20 -7.61 17.67 5.99
CA SER A 20 -7.34 16.74 7.06
C SER A 20 -6.51 15.65 6.41
N ALA A 21 -5.19 15.80 6.46
CA ALA A 21 -4.27 14.78 6.01
C ALA A 21 -4.53 13.59 6.94
N ASN A 22 -5.22 12.57 6.42
CA ASN A 22 -5.44 11.35 7.18
C ASN A 22 -4.09 10.72 7.48
N ALA A 23 -3.90 10.30 8.73
CA ALA A 23 -2.75 9.52 9.17
C ALA A 23 -2.57 8.31 8.25
N ALA A 24 -1.39 8.17 7.66
CA ALA A 24 -1.08 7.12 6.70
C ALA A 24 0.43 6.80 6.72
N PRO A 25 0.81 5.58 6.31
CA PRO A 25 2.21 5.16 6.25
C PRO A 25 3.07 6.09 5.42
N MET A 26 4.30 6.33 5.84
CA MET A 26 5.33 7.06 5.09
C MET A 26 6.28 6.06 4.41
N ALA A 27 6.80 6.42 3.24
CA ALA A 27 7.75 5.57 2.54
C ALA A 27 9.05 5.43 3.36
N HIS A 28 9.66 4.25 3.34
CA HIS A 28 10.80 3.92 4.19
C HIS A 28 12.02 4.80 3.89
N GLU A 29 12.24 5.16 2.62
CA GLU A 29 13.36 6.01 2.20
C GLU A 29 13.24 7.45 2.75
N GLU A 30 12.02 7.86 3.08
CA GLU A 30 11.74 9.20 3.60
C GLU A 30 11.94 9.26 5.12
N LYS A 31 11.58 8.19 5.83
CA LYS A 31 11.77 8.05 7.27
C LYS A 31 11.92 6.59 7.65
N ASP A 32 13.16 6.19 7.87
CA ASP A 32 13.49 4.88 8.42
C ASP A 32 13.11 4.86 9.90
N ILE A 33 11.96 4.24 10.21
CA ILE A 33 11.56 3.93 11.57
C ILE A 33 12.07 2.55 12.02
N THR A 34 12.38 1.67 11.07
CA THR A 34 12.68 0.26 11.29
C THR A 34 14.01 0.08 12.01
N SER A 35 15.03 0.89 11.70
CA SER A 35 16.35 0.81 12.34
C SER A 35 16.35 1.12 13.84
N HIS A 36 15.27 1.69 14.37
CA HIS A 36 15.13 1.93 15.80
C HIS A 36 14.63 0.72 16.59
N PHE A 37 14.09 -0.30 15.92
CA PHE A 37 13.61 -1.52 16.54
C PHE A 37 14.69 -2.61 16.52
N SER A 38 14.57 -3.57 17.44
CA SER A 38 15.43 -4.73 17.56
C SER A 38 15.41 -5.59 16.29
N THR A 39 16.49 -6.32 16.06
CA THR A 39 16.61 -7.22 14.91
C THR A 39 15.52 -8.29 14.88
N ASP A 40 15.08 -8.80 16.05
CA ASP A 40 13.97 -9.75 16.15
C ASP A 40 12.65 -9.14 15.64
N THR A 41 12.35 -7.90 16.02
CA THR A 41 11.17 -7.19 15.52
C THR A 41 11.26 -6.93 14.02
N GLN A 42 12.44 -6.52 13.52
CA GLN A 42 12.66 -6.31 12.08
C GLN A 42 12.52 -7.60 11.27
N LEU A 43 12.87 -8.76 11.82
CA LEU A 43 12.68 -10.05 11.17
C LEU A 43 11.21 -10.45 11.08
N LYS A 44 10.34 -9.96 11.98
CA LYS A 44 8.92 -10.33 12.04
C LYS A 44 7.97 -9.33 11.40
N TYR A 45 8.38 -8.06 11.25
CA TYR A 45 7.51 -6.98 10.77
C TYR A 45 8.20 -6.09 9.74
N ASN A 46 7.43 -5.60 8.78
CA ASN A 46 7.76 -4.38 8.04
C ASN A 46 7.15 -3.19 8.78
N LEU A 47 7.95 -2.17 9.06
CA LEU A 47 7.55 -1.01 9.86
C LEU A 47 7.62 0.29 9.04
N TYR A 48 6.64 1.15 9.24
CA TYR A 48 6.52 2.42 8.54
C TYR A 48 6.16 3.53 9.54
N ALA A 49 6.82 4.68 9.44
CA ALA A 49 6.42 5.84 10.23
C ALA A 49 5.06 6.37 9.74
N ASP A 50 4.31 7.05 10.60
CA ASP A 50 3.17 7.84 10.14
C ASP A 50 3.59 9.21 9.59
N ASN A 51 2.81 9.71 8.62
CA ASN A 51 3.03 11.00 7.97
C ASN A 51 2.62 12.23 8.80
N GLN A 52 1.77 12.08 9.82
CA GLN A 52 1.27 13.17 10.66
C GLN A 52 1.61 12.99 12.16
N ASP A 53 1.46 11.78 12.68
CA ASP A 53 1.73 11.45 14.08
C ASP A 53 3.13 10.86 14.26
N SER A 54 4.05 11.68 14.79
CA SER A 54 5.44 11.27 15.03
C SER A 54 5.59 10.10 16.01
N LYS A 55 4.53 9.74 16.76
CA LYS A 55 4.51 8.63 17.71
C LYS A 55 3.80 7.38 17.19
N LEU A 56 3.23 7.40 15.98
CA LEU A 56 2.56 6.24 15.40
C LEU A 56 3.49 5.49 14.42
N VAL A 57 3.55 4.18 14.59
CA VAL A 57 4.22 3.23 13.69
C VAL A 57 3.19 2.29 13.09
N TRP A 58 3.17 2.18 11.77
CA TRP A 58 2.39 1.20 11.05
C TRP A 58 3.18 -0.09 10.89
N TYR A 59 2.55 -1.24 11.10
CA TYR A 59 3.20 -2.54 10.92
C TYR A 59 2.49 -3.40 9.87
N VAL A 60 3.27 -4.22 9.17
CA VAL A 60 2.80 -5.36 8.38
C VAL A 60 3.53 -6.62 8.85
N PRO A 61 2.83 -7.64 9.37
CA PRO A 61 3.44 -8.90 9.77
C PRO A 61 4.02 -9.64 8.57
N LYS A 62 5.22 -10.21 8.72
CA LYS A 62 5.83 -11.07 7.69
C LYS A 62 5.32 -12.51 7.75
N GLU A 63 4.85 -12.91 8.93
CA GLU A 63 4.29 -14.24 9.21
C GLU A 63 2.87 -14.10 9.79
N GLY A 64 2.02 -15.07 9.50
CA GLY A 64 0.70 -15.27 10.09
C GLY A 64 0.46 -16.75 10.38
N GLN A 65 -0.66 -17.07 11.02
CA GLN A 65 -0.98 -18.44 11.42
C GLN A 65 -2.46 -18.76 11.27
N ILE A 66 -2.89 -19.96 11.64
CA ILE A 66 -4.30 -20.26 11.88
C ILE A 66 -4.87 -19.29 12.94
N ALA A 67 -6.05 -18.75 12.68
CA ALA A 67 -6.74 -17.85 13.59
C ALA A 67 -7.09 -18.55 14.91
N ILE A 68 -6.94 -17.86 16.04
CA ILE A 68 -7.08 -18.46 17.37
C ILE A 68 -8.11 -17.68 18.19
N ASN A 69 -9.11 -18.39 18.73
CA ASN A 69 -10.05 -17.84 19.68
C ASN A 69 -9.52 -18.03 21.11
N GLY A 70 -9.61 -16.98 21.92
CA GLY A 70 -9.19 -17.05 23.33
C GLY A 70 -7.68 -17.31 23.48
N ALA A 71 -6.84 -16.71 22.63
CA ALA A 71 -5.38 -16.90 22.64
C ALA A 71 -4.73 -16.64 24.02
N SER A 72 -5.32 -15.78 24.85
CA SER A 72 -4.85 -15.49 26.21
C SER A 72 -5.35 -16.47 27.28
N THR A 73 -6.08 -17.52 26.92
CA THR A 73 -6.62 -18.51 27.86
C THR A 73 -5.70 -19.74 27.91
N ALA A 74 -5.77 -20.52 29.00
CA ALA A 74 -5.00 -21.76 29.12
C ALA A 74 -5.36 -22.83 28.07
N THR A 75 -6.46 -22.67 27.33
CA THR A 75 -6.90 -23.60 26.27
C THR A 75 -7.30 -22.83 25.00
N PRO A 76 -6.33 -22.25 24.27
CA PRO A 76 -6.60 -21.55 23.02
C PRO A 76 -7.29 -22.48 22.02
N ARG A 77 -8.31 -21.97 21.32
CA ARG A 77 -9.09 -22.74 20.35
C ARG A 77 -8.77 -22.28 18.93
N PRO A 78 -8.02 -23.07 18.14
CA PRO A 78 -7.78 -22.73 16.75
C PRO A 78 -9.09 -22.76 15.96
N ARG A 79 -9.27 -21.80 15.04
CA ARG A 79 -10.34 -21.78 14.03
C ARG A 79 -9.90 -22.67 12.88
N PHE A 80 -9.74 -23.95 13.19
CA PHE A 80 -9.29 -24.98 12.28
C PHE A 80 -9.94 -26.30 12.67
N SER A 81 -10.37 -27.07 11.67
CA SER A 81 -10.95 -28.38 11.84
C SER A 81 -10.47 -29.28 10.72
N VAL A 82 -10.18 -30.53 11.07
CA VAL A 82 -9.93 -31.59 10.12
C VAL A 82 -10.69 -32.83 10.55
N VAL A 83 -11.45 -33.39 9.62
CA VAL A 83 -12.29 -34.57 9.87
C VAL A 83 -12.10 -35.60 8.76
N SER A 84 -12.24 -36.86 9.14
CA SER A 84 -12.34 -37.96 8.19
C SER A 84 -13.71 -37.95 7.52
N ARG A 85 -13.74 -38.21 6.21
CA ARG A 85 -14.97 -38.49 5.47
C ARG A 85 -14.72 -39.61 4.47
N MET A 86 -15.52 -40.68 4.57
CA MET A 86 -15.59 -41.66 3.48
C MET A 86 -16.38 -41.07 2.30
N SER A 87 -15.80 -41.14 1.11
CA SER A 87 -16.46 -40.69 -0.10
C SER A 87 -17.56 -41.67 -0.52
N PRO A 88 -18.83 -41.25 -0.60
CA PRO A 88 -19.93 -42.19 -0.91
C PRO A 88 -20.02 -42.53 -2.39
N TYR A 89 -19.50 -41.66 -3.27
CA TYR A 89 -19.60 -41.77 -4.73
C TYR A 89 -18.37 -41.15 -5.41
N GLY A 90 -18.24 -41.33 -6.73
CA GLY A 90 -17.17 -40.76 -7.55
C GLY A 90 -15.92 -41.64 -7.63
N ILE A 91 -14.83 -41.09 -8.17
CA ILE A 91 -13.56 -41.82 -8.37
C ILE A 91 -12.93 -42.32 -7.05
N TRP A 92 -13.33 -41.74 -5.93
CA TRP A 92 -12.85 -42.06 -4.58
C TRP A 92 -13.91 -42.80 -3.73
N ALA A 93 -14.93 -43.38 -4.36
CA ALA A 93 -15.99 -44.08 -3.65
C ALA A 93 -15.42 -45.18 -2.72
N GLY A 94 -15.85 -45.17 -1.46
CA GLY A 94 -15.36 -46.11 -0.45
C GLY A 94 -13.94 -45.82 0.07
N GLN A 95 -13.35 -44.68 -0.27
CA GLN A 95 -12.04 -44.26 0.25
C GLN A 95 -12.19 -43.10 1.23
N GLU A 96 -11.24 -43.00 2.17
CA GLU A 96 -11.21 -41.98 3.20
C GLU A 96 -10.48 -40.73 2.73
N GLN A 97 -11.11 -39.56 2.87
CA GLN A 97 -10.51 -38.25 2.60
C GLN A 97 -10.51 -37.39 3.86
N ALA A 98 -9.53 -36.50 3.99
CA ALA A 98 -9.56 -35.45 4.99
C ALA A 98 -10.35 -34.25 4.46
N VAL A 99 -11.35 -33.81 5.23
CA VAL A 99 -12.06 -32.54 5.00
C VAL A 99 -11.50 -31.53 5.99
N ILE A 100 -10.90 -30.47 5.45
CA ILE A 100 -10.18 -29.45 6.18
C ILE A 100 -10.96 -28.14 6.05
N GLY A 101 -11.08 -27.40 7.15
CA GLY A 101 -11.67 -26.08 7.15
C GLY A 101 -11.03 -25.20 8.21
N GLY A 102 -10.83 -23.92 7.91
CA GLY A 102 -10.27 -23.00 8.87
C GLY A 102 -10.21 -21.57 8.37
N ALA A 103 -9.48 -20.74 9.10
CA ALA A 103 -9.15 -19.39 8.68
C ALA A 103 -7.70 -19.08 9.04
N PHE A 104 -6.96 -18.53 8.08
CA PHE A 104 -5.69 -17.89 8.38
C PHE A 104 -5.93 -16.50 8.98
N ASP A 105 -4.99 -16.07 9.81
CA ASP A 105 -4.94 -14.79 10.49
C ASP A 105 -3.67 -14.05 10.07
N THR A 106 -3.85 -12.91 9.40
CA THR A 106 -2.75 -12.09 8.90
C THR A 106 -2.27 -11.08 9.94
N THR A 107 -2.87 -11.02 11.14
CA THR A 107 -2.44 -10.13 12.23
C THR A 107 -1.06 -10.48 12.79
N GLY A 108 -0.57 -11.68 12.49
CA GLY A 108 0.71 -12.22 12.91
C GLY A 108 0.67 -12.96 14.23
N ASN A 109 1.84 -13.45 14.64
CA ASN A 109 2.05 -14.10 15.94
C ASN A 109 1.68 -13.12 17.07
N ARG A 110 0.81 -13.55 17.99
CA ARG A 110 0.33 -12.70 19.09
C ARG A 110 1.45 -12.37 20.08
N GLY A 111 2.31 -13.31 20.43
CA GLY A 111 3.47 -13.04 21.28
C GLY A 111 4.45 -12.07 20.62
N ALA A 112 4.68 -12.21 19.32
CA ALA A 112 5.47 -11.24 18.54
C ALA A 112 4.83 -9.85 18.54
N LEU A 113 3.51 -9.76 18.42
CA LEU A 113 2.78 -8.49 18.44
C LEU A 113 2.89 -7.82 19.82
N LEU A 114 2.77 -8.60 20.90
CA LEU A 114 2.97 -8.10 22.26
C LEU A 114 4.39 -7.57 22.48
N LYS A 115 5.41 -8.26 21.94
CA LYS A 115 6.81 -7.81 21.97
C LYS A 115 7.00 -6.51 21.19
N LEU A 116 6.44 -6.42 19.98
CA LEU A 116 6.44 -5.19 19.17
C LEU A 116 5.76 -4.02 19.92
N GLU A 117 4.60 -4.26 20.54
CA GLU A 117 3.91 -3.23 21.33
C GLU A 117 4.72 -2.78 22.54
N GLN A 118 5.36 -3.71 23.26
CA GLN A 118 6.20 -3.39 24.42
C GLN A 118 7.44 -2.59 24.01
N GLU A 119 8.11 -3.00 22.93
CA GLU A 119 9.28 -2.30 22.38
C GLU A 119 8.89 -0.91 21.86
N ALA A 120 7.80 -0.79 21.11
CA ALA A 120 7.31 0.51 20.65
C ALA A 120 7.02 1.44 21.85
N ARG A 121 6.38 0.93 22.91
CA ARG A 121 6.08 1.72 24.12
C ARG A 121 7.34 2.18 24.84
N SER A 122 8.38 1.35 24.94
CA SER A 122 9.65 1.74 25.57
C SER A 122 10.37 2.83 24.77
N LEU A 123 10.18 2.86 23.45
CA LEU A 123 10.66 3.91 22.54
C LEU A 123 9.72 5.14 22.47
N GLY A 124 8.60 5.13 23.20
CA GLY A 124 7.64 6.24 23.23
C GLY A 124 6.67 6.28 22.05
N TRP A 125 6.48 5.16 21.36
CA TRP A 125 5.62 4.98 20.19
C TRP A 125 4.42 4.07 20.47
N ARG A 126 3.43 4.17 19.58
CA ARG A 126 2.27 3.28 19.48
C ARG A 126 2.28 2.61 18.11
N VAL A 127 1.81 1.37 18.04
CA VAL A 127 1.75 0.59 16.80
C VAL A 127 0.31 0.37 16.33
N SER A 128 0.10 0.31 15.03
CA SER A 128 -1.19 0.01 14.40
C SER A 128 -0.98 -0.78 13.11
N PRO A 129 -1.88 -1.72 12.74
CA PRO A 129 -1.74 -2.44 11.48
C PRO A 129 -1.90 -1.48 10.30
N ALA A 130 -1.06 -1.60 9.29
CA ALA A 130 -1.08 -0.72 8.12
C ALA A 130 -2.40 -0.85 7.32
N PRO A 131 -2.91 0.26 6.76
CA PRO A 131 -3.99 0.20 5.77
C PRO A 131 -3.46 -0.29 4.42
N ALA A 132 -4.15 -1.26 3.80
CA ALA A 132 -3.81 -1.79 2.49
C ALA A 132 -4.78 -1.26 1.41
N SER A 133 -4.23 -0.70 0.33
CA SER A 133 -5.03 -0.29 -0.84
C SER A 133 -5.55 -1.52 -1.60
N LYS A 134 -4.70 -2.54 -1.74
CA LYS A 134 -5.02 -3.82 -2.38
C LYS A 134 -4.35 -4.98 -1.67
N SER A 135 -4.88 -6.17 -1.91
CA SER A 135 -4.30 -7.42 -1.42
C SER A 135 -4.46 -8.52 -2.46
N LYS A 136 -3.43 -9.35 -2.62
CA LYS A 136 -3.46 -10.55 -3.45
C LYS A 136 -2.96 -11.74 -2.64
N THR A 137 -3.84 -12.70 -2.38
CA THR A 137 -3.45 -13.95 -1.71
C THR A 137 -3.24 -15.06 -2.73
N ARG A 138 -2.08 -15.72 -2.64
CA ARG A 138 -1.74 -16.95 -3.36
C ARG A 138 -1.75 -18.10 -2.37
N PHE A 139 -2.25 -19.24 -2.81
CA PHE A 139 -2.19 -20.48 -2.04
C PHE A 139 -1.19 -21.41 -2.72
N MET A 140 -0.33 -22.03 -1.92
CA MET A 140 0.58 -23.07 -2.39
C MET A 140 0.08 -24.40 -1.83
N LEU A 141 -0.30 -25.30 -2.74
CA LEU A 141 -0.79 -26.63 -2.40
C LEU A 141 0.17 -27.64 -3.00
N SER A 142 1.04 -28.22 -2.18
CA SER A 142 2.11 -29.13 -2.59
C SER A 142 2.93 -28.61 -3.76
N ASP A 143 3.59 -27.47 -3.53
CA ASP A 143 4.44 -26.73 -4.46
C ASP A 143 3.75 -26.16 -5.70
N ILE A 144 2.42 -26.32 -5.83
CA ILE A 144 1.64 -25.71 -6.90
C ILE A 144 1.05 -24.39 -6.41
N TYR A 145 1.37 -23.29 -7.09
CA TYR A 145 0.80 -21.97 -6.80
C TYR A 145 -0.48 -21.72 -7.58
N PHE A 146 -1.49 -21.18 -6.89
CA PHE A 146 -2.79 -20.84 -7.45
C PHE A 146 -3.15 -19.36 -7.23
N THR A 147 -3.74 -18.74 -8.24
CA THR A 147 -3.99 -17.30 -8.33
C THR A 147 -5.49 -17.06 -8.31
N GLY A 148 -5.88 -16.16 -7.41
CA GLY A 148 -6.79 -15.09 -7.81
C GLY A 148 -8.26 -15.43 -7.99
N GLN A 149 -8.83 -16.32 -7.16
CA GLN A 149 -10.25 -16.29 -6.79
C GLN A 149 -10.60 -17.19 -5.61
N GLY A 150 -9.58 -17.68 -4.89
CA GLY A 150 -9.78 -18.59 -3.78
C GLY A 150 -10.46 -19.89 -4.20
N ARG A 151 -10.13 -20.45 -5.36
CA ARG A 151 -10.54 -21.81 -5.73
C ARG A 151 -9.46 -22.47 -6.57
N ALA A 152 -9.01 -23.65 -6.16
CA ALA A 152 -8.15 -24.47 -7.00
C ALA A 152 -9.00 -25.21 -8.04
N GLN A 153 -8.58 -25.15 -9.31
CA GLN A 153 -9.18 -25.98 -10.36
C GLN A 153 -8.45 -27.31 -10.39
N VAL A 154 -9.07 -28.33 -9.80
CA VAL A 154 -8.53 -29.69 -9.76
C VAL A 154 -9.39 -30.58 -10.65
N GLN A 155 -8.73 -31.37 -11.48
CA GLN A 155 -9.33 -32.42 -12.32
C GLN A 155 -8.73 -33.74 -11.92
N CYS A 156 -9.59 -34.73 -11.67
CA CYS A 156 -9.15 -36.08 -11.32
C CYS A 156 -9.79 -37.09 -12.26
N GLU A 157 -8.98 -37.99 -12.80
CA GLU A 157 -9.38 -38.97 -13.80
C GLU A 157 -8.83 -40.36 -13.44
N ASN A 158 -9.59 -41.39 -13.76
CA ASN A 158 -9.13 -42.78 -13.65
C ASN A 158 -8.20 -43.11 -14.81
N LYS A 159 -6.94 -43.43 -14.51
CA LYS A 159 -5.98 -43.99 -15.46
C LYS A 159 -5.96 -45.51 -15.32
N THR A 160 -6.22 -46.19 -16.42
CA THR A 160 -6.10 -47.65 -16.51
C THR A 160 -4.68 -48.00 -16.97
N GLY A 161 -4.01 -48.86 -16.21
CA GLY A 161 -2.71 -49.44 -16.57
C GLY A 161 -2.76 -50.96 -16.49
N GLU A 162 -1.63 -51.59 -16.84
CA GLU A 162 -1.46 -53.04 -16.74
C GLU A 162 -0.14 -53.30 -16.00
N PHE A 163 -0.19 -54.14 -14.96
CA PHE A 163 0.99 -54.60 -14.25
C PHE A 163 0.99 -56.13 -14.25
N ASN A 164 1.99 -56.74 -14.90
CA ASN A 164 2.11 -58.19 -15.05
C ASN A 164 0.84 -58.87 -15.62
N GLY A 165 0.19 -58.29 -16.63
CA GLY A 165 -1.04 -58.87 -17.20
C GLY A 165 -2.32 -58.52 -16.46
N ILE A 166 -2.24 -57.86 -15.30
CA ILE A 166 -3.40 -57.52 -14.48
C ILE A 166 -3.75 -56.05 -14.72
N PRO A 167 -4.94 -55.73 -15.26
CA PRO A 167 -5.38 -54.37 -15.41
C PRO A 167 -5.63 -53.75 -14.02
N PHE A 168 -5.13 -52.54 -13.82
CA PHE A 168 -5.38 -51.76 -12.62
C PHE A 168 -5.90 -50.37 -13.01
N THR A 169 -6.66 -49.75 -12.12
CA THR A 169 -7.14 -48.38 -12.29
C THR A 169 -6.67 -47.55 -11.10
N ILE A 170 -5.92 -46.48 -11.38
CA ILE A 170 -5.56 -45.49 -10.37
C ILE A 170 -6.14 -44.12 -10.75
N PRO A 171 -6.80 -43.44 -9.82
CA PRO A 171 -7.14 -42.05 -9.98
C PRO A 171 -5.88 -41.17 -9.93
N GLU A 172 -5.69 -40.34 -10.94
CA GLU A 172 -4.68 -39.28 -10.98
C GLU A 172 -5.38 -37.92 -10.95
N CYS A 173 -4.87 -36.98 -10.13
CA CYS A 173 -5.36 -35.61 -10.10
C CYS A 173 -4.30 -34.64 -10.67
N SER A 174 -4.79 -33.59 -11.32
CA SER A 174 -3.99 -32.46 -11.77
C SER A 174 -4.68 -31.16 -11.38
N ALA A 175 -3.91 -30.12 -11.12
CA ALA A 175 -4.39 -28.80 -10.77
C ALA A 175 -3.80 -27.75 -11.71
N LEU A 176 -4.60 -26.75 -12.08
CA LEU A 176 -4.17 -25.64 -12.93
C LEU A 176 -3.37 -24.62 -12.12
N ASN A 177 -2.10 -24.41 -12.46
CA ASN A 177 -1.23 -23.44 -11.78
C ASN A 177 -1.45 -21.99 -12.28
N ASP A 178 -0.68 -21.06 -11.71
CA ASP A 178 -0.69 -19.63 -12.06
C ASP A 178 -0.26 -19.29 -13.49
N ASP A 179 0.52 -20.18 -14.11
CA ASP A 179 1.01 -20.01 -15.48
C ASP A 179 0.04 -20.61 -16.52
N GLY A 180 -1.07 -21.21 -16.07
CA GLY A 180 -2.08 -21.85 -16.93
C GLY A 180 -1.74 -23.29 -17.33
N GLU A 181 -0.82 -23.93 -16.62
CA GLU A 181 -0.37 -25.31 -16.84
C GLU A 181 -1.04 -26.28 -15.85
N TRP A 182 -1.37 -27.49 -16.33
CA TRP A 182 -1.90 -28.56 -15.48
C TRP A 182 -0.75 -29.36 -14.87
N ILE A 183 -0.58 -29.24 -13.55
CA ILE A 183 0.45 -29.95 -12.78
C ILE A 183 -0.20 -31.07 -11.97
N LYS A 184 0.40 -32.27 -11.95
CA LYS A 184 -0.08 -33.39 -11.14
C LYS A 184 -0.09 -33.00 -9.66
N THR A 185 -1.19 -33.31 -8.96
CA THR A 185 -1.31 -33.15 -7.51
C THR A 185 -1.83 -34.44 -6.90
N ASP A 186 -1.22 -34.85 -5.80
CA ASP A 186 -1.60 -36.02 -5.04
C ASP A 186 -2.11 -35.65 -3.65
N VAL A 187 -2.28 -34.35 -3.34
CA VAL A 187 -2.61 -33.87 -2.00
C VAL A 187 -4.02 -33.33 -1.91
N ILE A 188 -4.48 -32.57 -2.92
CA ILE A 188 -5.76 -31.87 -2.84
C ILE A 188 -6.69 -32.25 -3.99
N ALA A 189 -7.90 -32.69 -3.64
CA ALA A 189 -8.99 -32.95 -4.56
C ALA A 189 -9.88 -31.71 -4.79
N SER A 190 -9.98 -30.81 -3.79
CA SER A 190 -10.69 -29.54 -3.92
C SER A 190 -10.17 -28.53 -2.91
N PHE A 191 -10.05 -27.27 -3.29
CA PHE A 191 -9.68 -26.18 -2.40
C PHE A 191 -10.48 -24.92 -2.72
N GLN A 192 -10.93 -24.23 -1.67
CA GLN A 192 -11.55 -22.92 -1.77
C GLN A 192 -11.16 -22.01 -0.61
N ALA A 193 -11.11 -20.71 -0.84
CA ALA A 193 -10.80 -19.68 0.12
C ALA A 193 -11.51 -18.37 -0.24
N THR A 194 -11.60 -17.44 0.71
CA THR A 194 -12.12 -16.10 0.45
C THR A 194 -11.03 -15.09 0.73
N SER A 195 -10.36 -14.65 -0.33
CA SER A 195 -9.31 -13.63 -0.22
C SER A 195 -9.91 -12.27 0.17
N PRO A 196 -9.16 -11.42 0.90
CA PRO A 196 -9.65 -10.10 1.29
C PRO A 196 -9.91 -9.21 0.06
N SER A 197 -11.01 -8.45 0.08
CA SER A 197 -11.27 -7.40 -0.91
C SER A 197 -10.41 -6.14 -0.61
N GLY A 198 -10.04 -5.38 -1.64
CA GLY A 198 -9.22 -4.17 -1.48
C GLY A 198 -9.84 -3.09 -0.58
N ARG A 199 -9.01 -2.17 -0.07
CA ARG A 199 -9.28 -1.20 1.02
C ARG A 199 -9.50 -1.84 2.41
N SER A 200 -8.68 -2.82 2.73
CA SER A 200 -8.69 -3.52 4.02
C SER A 200 -7.50 -3.10 4.90
N SER A 201 -7.40 -3.71 6.08
CA SER A 201 -6.18 -3.67 6.88
C SER A 201 -5.38 -4.95 6.62
N VAL A 202 -4.06 -4.88 6.80
CA VAL A 202 -3.19 -6.07 6.84
C VAL A 202 -3.54 -7.02 8.00
N SER A 203 -4.42 -6.60 8.91
CA SER A 203 -5.01 -7.38 9.98
C SER A 203 -6.40 -7.90 9.55
N THR A 204 -6.48 -9.13 9.04
CA THR A 204 -7.72 -9.75 8.57
C THR A 204 -7.67 -11.28 8.65
N TYR A 205 -8.82 -11.91 8.40
CA TYR A 205 -8.95 -13.37 8.34
C TYR A 205 -9.22 -13.85 6.92
N ILE A 206 -8.56 -14.93 6.52
CA ILE A 206 -8.74 -15.58 5.21
C ILE A 206 -9.31 -16.99 5.43
N PRO A 207 -10.64 -17.15 5.37
CA PRO A 207 -11.27 -18.46 5.53
C PRO A 207 -10.94 -19.34 4.33
N PHE A 208 -10.76 -20.64 4.58
CA PHE A 208 -10.51 -21.65 3.56
C PHE A 208 -11.15 -23.00 3.91
N GLN A 209 -11.36 -23.82 2.88
CA GLN A 209 -11.79 -25.20 2.98
C GLN A 209 -11.04 -26.02 1.93
N ALA A 210 -10.67 -27.25 2.30
CA ALA A 210 -10.00 -28.18 1.42
C ALA A 210 -10.53 -29.60 1.61
N VAL A 211 -10.45 -30.39 0.56
CA VAL A 211 -10.65 -31.83 0.60
C VAL A 211 -9.43 -32.47 -0.01
N THR A 212 -8.80 -33.37 0.73
CA THR A 212 -7.60 -34.06 0.25
C THR A 212 -7.95 -35.19 -0.71
N THR A 213 -6.95 -35.67 -1.44
CA THR A 213 -7.00 -37.03 -2.00
C THR A 213 -6.95 -38.06 -0.84
N PRO A 214 -7.35 -39.31 -1.08
CA PRO A 214 -7.22 -40.36 -0.07
C PRO A 214 -5.78 -40.74 0.30
N THR A 215 -4.82 -40.50 -0.60
CA THR A 215 -3.42 -40.91 -0.44
C THR A 215 -2.71 -40.23 0.72
N VAL A 216 -3.07 -38.99 1.03
CA VAL A 216 -2.40 -38.18 2.07
C VAL A 216 -3.14 -38.17 3.41
N THR A 217 -4.31 -38.82 3.53
CA THR A 217 -5.11 -38.78 4.77
C THR A 217 -4.32 -39.27 6.00
N TYR A 218 -3.45 -40.26 5.81
CA TYR A 218 -2.57 -40.76 6.89
C TYR A 218 -1.50 -39.75 7.29
N GLU A 219 -0.86 -39.08 6.33
CA GLU A 219 0.15 -38.05 6.59
C GLU A 219 -0.46 -36.85 7.32
N ILE A 220 -1.65 -36.42 6.91
CA ILE A 220 -2.40 -35.36 7.61
C ILE A 220 -2.72 -35.76 9.06
N ARG A 221 -3.08 -37.01 9.33
CA ARG A 221 -3.26 -37.50 10.71
C ARG A 221 -1.97 -37.39 11.51
N GLN A 222 -0.83 -37.78 10.94
CA GLN A 222 0.47 -37.66 11.62
C GLN A 222 0.82 -36.21 11.96
N LEU A 223 0.58 -35.27 11.03
CA LEU A 223 0.79 -33.84 11.29
C LEU A 223 -0.09 -33.32 12.43
N MET A 224 -1.32 -33.82 12.52
CA MET A 224 -2.25 -33.47 13.60
C MET A 224 -1.95 -34.16 14.93
N ASP A 225 -1.28 -35.31 14.93
CA ASP A 225 -0.84 -35.95 16.17
C ASP A 225 0.37 -35.22 16.76
N SER A 226 1.29 -34.76 15.90
CA SER A 226 2.51 -34.07 16.32
C SER A 226 2.34 -32.57 16.53
N GLY A 227 1.40 -31.91 15.85
CA GLY A 227 1.31 -30.45 15.78
C GLY A 227 2.34 -29.81 14.84
N SER A 228 2.97 -30.61 13.97
CA SER A 228 4.00 -30.15 13.05
C SER A 228 3.49 -29.17 11.99
N ASN A 229 4.42 -28.52 11.30
CA ASN A 229 4.13 -27.58 10.22
C ASN A 229 3.65 -28.30 8.94
N TRP A 230 2.64 -27.74 8.30
CA TRP A 230 2.00 -28.21 7.07
C TRP A 230 2.58 -27.59 5.79
N ASP A 231 3.74 -26.95 5.85
CA ASP A 231 4.34 -26.23 4.72
C ASP A 231 4.40 -27.03 3.42
N ALA A 232 4.60 -28.36 3.48
CA ALA A 232 4.63 -29.21 2.29
C ALA A 232 3.23 -29.47 1.66
N HIS A 233 2.15 -29.11 2.34
CA HIS A 233 0.77 -29.41 1.93
C HIS A 233 -0.04 -28.15 1.66
N ILE A 234 -0.09 -27.21 2.60
CA ILE A 234 -0.92 -26.00 2.47
C ILE A 234 -0.18 -24.81 3.06
N GLN A 235 0.11 -23.82 2.21
CA GLN A 235 0.56 -22.49 2.62
C GLN A 235 -0.27 -21.40 1.93
N ALA A 236 -0.23 -20.20 2.50
CA ALA A 236 -0.78 -19.02 1.86
C ALA A 236 0.16 -17.84 2.00
N THR A 237 0.33 -17.06 0.93
CA THR A 237 1.07 -15.80 0.95
C THR A 237 0.15 -14.69 0.51
N THR A 238 0.01 -13.65 1.34
CA THR A 238 -0.68 -12.43 0.94
C THR A 238 0.32 -11.32 0.65
N GLU A 239 0.24 -10.78 -0.56
CA GLU A 239 0.90 -9.55 -0.96
C GLU A 239 -0.02 -8.37 -0.70
N TRP A 240 0.48 -7.40 0.07
CA TRP A 240 -0.19 -6.17 0.44
C TRP A 240 0.39 -5.02 -0.35
N GLU A 241 -0.49 -4.28 -1.02
CA GLU A 241 -0.17 -2.99 -1.63
C GLU A 241 -0.52 -1.90 -0.61
N LEU A 242 0.48 -1.15 -0.14
CA LEU A 242 0.31 -0.02 0.77
C LEU A 242 0.45 1.28 -0.02
N THR A 243 -0.45 2.23 0.24
CA THR A 243 -0.26 3.62 -0.21
C THR A 243 0.57 4.34 0.85
N THR A 244 1.82 4.66 0.53
CA THR A 244 2.73 5.39 1.41
C THR A 244 2.89 6.84 0.96
N HIS A 245 3.08 7.77 1.89
CA HIS A 245 3.31 9.17 1.56
C HIS A 245 4.79 9.53 1.51
N ALA A 246 5.15 10.40 0.58
CA ALA A 246 6.44 11.09 0.58
C ALA A 246 6.40 12.32 1.50
N LYS A 247 7.56 12.75 2.01
CA LYS A 247 7.65 14.02 2.76
C LYS A 247 7.31 15.18 1.84
N THR A 248 6.55 16.15 2.36
CA THR A 248 6.38 17.44 1.71
C THR A 248 7.75 18.08 1.50
N GLN A 249 8.08 18.34 0.25
CA GLN A 249 9.30 18.99 -0.14
C GLN A 249 9.12 20.50 -0.04
N VAL A 250 10.20 21.19 0.30
CA VAL A 250 10.23 22.63 0.45
C VAL A 250 11.42 23.17 -0.31
N ALA A 251 11.19 24.13 -1.19
CA ALA A 251 12.24 24.97 -1.75
C ALA A 251 12.11 26.40 -1.24
N ARG A 252 13.24 27.09 -1.14
CA ARG A 252 13.30 28.53 -0.86
C ARG A 252 13.47 29.24 -2.17
N ILE A 253 12.65 30.24 -2.44
CA ILE A 253 12.85 31.12 -3.58
C ILE A 253 13.06 32.55 -3.11
N ASN A 254 13.89 33.28 -3.84
CA ASN A 254 13.98 34.72 -3.75
C ASN A 254 13.61 35.32 -5.11
N ILE A 255 12.67 36.25 -5.11
CA ILE A 255 12.09 36.86 -6.29
C ILE A 255 12.53 38.31 -6.35
N GLU A 256 13.29 38.67 -7.37
CA GLU A 256 13.59 40.03 -7.78
C GLU A 256 12.55 40.49 -8.79
N TRP A 257 11.45 41.05 -8.30
CA TRP A 257 10.27 41.34 -9.12
C TRP A 257 10.56 42.22 -10.34
N ALA A 258 11.41 43.25 -10.19
CA ALA A 258 11.76 44.13 -11.31
C ALA A 258 12.33 43.35 -12.50
N ARG A 259 13.22 42.40 -12.22
CA ARG A 259 13.86 41.55 -13.22
C ARG A 259 12.91 40.50 -13.79
N VAL A 260 12.09 39.88 -12.94
CA VAL A 260 11.07 38.92 -13.39
C VAL A 260 10.07 39.58 -14.35
N PHE A 261 9.64 40.83 -14.07
CA PHE A 261 8.76 41.57 -14.97
C PHE A 261 9.43 41.94 -16.29
N GLU A 262 10.70 42.36 -16.27
CA GLU A 262 11.46 42.62 -17.50
C GLU A 262 11.58 41.36 -18.37
N GLN A 263 11.90 40.22 -17.75
CA GLN A 263 12.00 38.93 -18.42
C GLN A 263 10.64 38.46 -18.96
N ALA A 264 9.57 38.62 -18.18
CA ALA A 264 8.21 38.28 -18.59
C ALA A 264 7.74 39.17 -19.76
N SER A 265 7.99 40.48 -19.69
CA SER A 265 7.65 41.42 -20.77
C SER A 265 8.40 41.10 -22.07
N THR A 266 9.69 40.78 -21.97
CA THR A 266 10.51 40.39 -23.13
C THR A 266 10.01 39.08 -23.73
N TYR A 267 9.73 38.09 -22.89
CA TYR A 267 9.16 36.83 -23.33
C TYR A 267 7.83 37.05 -24.06
N PHE A 268 6.89 37.78 -23.46
CA PHE A 268 5.58 38.04 -24.04
C PHE A 268 5.64 38.87 -25.33
N ALA A 269 6.58 39.81 -25.46
CA ALA A 269 6.74 40.59 -26.69
C ALA A 269 7.05 39.69 -27.90
N VAL A 270 7.82 38.61 -27.70
CA VAL A 270 8.11 37.61 -28.74
C VAL A 270 6.88 36.76 -29.08
N HIS A 271 5.98 36.55 -28.11
CA HIS A 271 4.72 35.83 -28.26
C HIS A 271 3.53 36.77 -28.55
N PHE A 272 3.75 37.90 -29.22
CA PHE A 272 2.70 38.87 -29.61
C PHE A 272 1.80 39.35 -28.44
N ASN A 273 2.37 39.44 -27.23
CA ASN A 273 1.71 39.81 -25.97
C ASN A 273 0.61 38.83 -25.48
N SER A 274 0.57 37.61 -26.00
CA SER A 274 -0.35 36.56 -25.56
C SER A 274 0.31 35.19 -25.56
N CYS A 275 0.23 34.45 -24.46
CA CYS A 275 0.83 33.12 -24.34
C CYS A 275 -0.25 32.07 -24.00
N VAL A 276 -0.14 30.87 -24.55
CA VAL A 276 -0.92 29.71 -24.07
C VAL A 276 -0.31 29.13 -22.80
N GLU A 277 -1.06 28.33 -22.04
CA GLU A 277 -0.59 27.74 -20.78
C GLU A 277 0.79 27.06 -20.87
N ALA A 278 1.04 26.28 -21.92
CA ALA A 278 2.31 25.59 -22.11
C ALA A 278 3.50 26.56 -22.27
N GLU A 279 3.28 27.72 -22.90
CA GLU A 279 4.30 28.76 -23.06
C GLU A 279 4.56 29.49 -21.75
N VAL A 280 3.53 29.71 -20.92
CA VAL A 280 3.68 30.29 -19.58
C VAL A 280 4.42 29.32 -18.65
N GLN A 281 4.09 28.02 -18.68
CA GLN A 281 4.84 27.01 -17.92
C GLN A 281 6.32 26.94 -18.38
N THR A 282 6.58 27.05 -19.68
CA THR A 282 7.94 27.12 -20.24
C THR A 282 8.70 28.35 -19.73
N PHE A 283 8.03 29.50 -19.61
CA PHE A 283 8.63 30.70 -19.01
C PHE A 283 9.08 30.45 -17.57
N PHE A 284 8.23 29.87 -16.72
CA PHE A 284 8.61 29.53 -15.34
C PHE A 284 9.72 28.47 -15.26
N ARG A 285 9.72 27.50 -16.17
CA ARG A 285 10.82 26.53 -16.30
C ARG A 285 12.16 27.23 -16.58
N ARG A 286 12.19 28.15 -17.55
CA ARG A 286 13.38 28.94 -17.90
C ARG A 286 13.87 29.82 -16.75
N LEU A 287 12.96 30.38 -15.94
CA LEU A 287 13.35 31.14 -14.76
C LEU A 287 14.11 30.27 -13.75
N LEU A 288 13.74 29.01 -13.60
CA LEU A 288 14.43 28.09 -12.70
C LEU A 288 15.67 27.43 -13.33
N ASP A 289 15.71 27.20 -14.64
CA ASP A 289 16.90 26.66 -15.33
C ASP A 289 18.09 27.63 -15.33
N ASN A 290 17.85 28.95 -15.41
CA ASN A 290 18.90 29.97 -15.51
C ASN A 290 19.38 30.51 -14.15
N GLN A 291 19.87 29.63 -13.26
CA GLN A 291 20.34 30.01 -11.90
C GLN A 291 21.68 30.75 -11.87
N ASN A 292 22.36 30.98 -13.01
CA ASN A 292 23.69 31.62 -13.08
C ASN A 292 23.69 33.13 -12.80
N GLY A 293 22.77 33.63 -11.98
CA GLY A 293 22.61 35.06 -11.66
C GLY A 293 21.95 35.87 -12.77
N GLU A 294 21.46 35.21 -13.83
CA GLU A 294 20.74 35.86 -14.93
C GLU A 294 19.22 35.88 -14.77
N SER A 295 18.67 35.02 -13.91
CA SER A 295 17.24 34.96 -13.60
C SER A 295 16.84 35.93 -12.50
N GLY A 296 15.63 36.49 -12.60
CA GLY A 296 14.97 37.22 -11.51
C GLY A 296 14.49 36.33 -10.37
N ILE A 297 14.63 35.00 -10.48
CA ILE A 297 14.30 34.05 -9.41
C ILE A 297 15.50 33.17 -9.12
N THR A 298 15.94 33.17 -7.86
CA THR A 298 16.85 32.16 -7.34
C THR A 298 16.09 31.13 -6.52
N ILE A 299 16.44 29.85 -6.66
CA ILE A 299 15.82 28.75 -5.93
C ILE A 299 16.88 27.92 -5.20
N GLN A 300 16.57 27.53 -3.97
CA GLN A 300 17.35 26.57 -3.21
C GLN A 300 16.46 25.38 -2.84
N TYR A 301 16.85 24.21 -3.34
CA TYR A 301 16.21 22.93 -3.10
C TYR A 301 16.71 22.33 -1.79
N ARG A 302 15.78 21.82 -0.98
CA ARG A 302 16.13 21.04 0.20
C ARG A 302 16.74 19.71 -0.22
N GLN A 303 17.89 19.40 0.34
CA GLN A 303 18.67 18.19 0.10
C GLN A 303 18.32 17.10 1.14
N PRO A 304 18.64 15.82 0.89
CA PRO A 304 18.31 14.71 1.80
C PRO A 304 18.93 14.85 3.20
N ASN A 305 20.11 15.47 3.28
CA ASN A 305 20.80 15.79 4.54
C ASN A 305 20.19 16.98 5.31
N GLY A 306 19.11 17.58 4.78
CA GLY A 306 18.42 18.72 5.39
C GLY A 306 18.99 20.10 5.05
N THR A 307 20.11 20.19 4.31
CA THR A 307 20.65 21.47 3.83
C THR A 307 19.89 21.98 2.60
N TYR A 308 20.17 23.21 2.18
CA TYR A 308 19.62 23.79 0.95
C TYR A 308 20.75 23.96 -0.06
N SER A 309 20.48 23.66 -1.33
CA SER A 309 21.42 23.82 -2.44
C SER A 309 20.69 24.31 -3.69
N ASP A 310 21.40 25.01 -4.56
CA ASP A 310 20.83 25.58 -5.79
C ASP A 310 20.58 24.50 -6.86
N ASN A 311 21.07 23.26 -6.65
CA ASN A 311 20.84 22.12 -7.54
C ASN A 311 19.73 21.20 -7.02
N PRO A 312 18.79 20.76 -7.89
CA PRO A 312 17.80 19.76 -7.53
C PRO A 312 18.46 18.38 -7.37
N THR A 313 17.89 17.52 -6.52
CA THR A 313 18.36 16.15 -6.30
C THR A 313 18.08 15.23 -7.48
N ASN A 314 17.00 15.49 -8.22
CA ASN A 314 16.59 14.76 -9.41
C ASN A 314 15.65 15.63 -10.28
N ILE A 315 15.33 15.15 -11.48
CA ILE A 315 14.50 15.90 -12.44
C ILE A 315 13.05 16.08 -11.96
N GLU A 316 12.51 15.12 -11.21
CA GLU A 316 11.17 15.21 -10.63
C GLU A 316 11.08 16.35 -9.60
N GLN A 317 12.11 16.54 -8.76
CA GLN A 317 12.18 17.64 -7.81
C GLN A 317 12.18 19.00 -8.53
N PHE A 318 12.88 19.08 -9.66
CA PHE A 318 12.91 20.27 -10.51
C PHE A 318 11.53 20.55 -11.13
N ASP A 319 10.94 19.58 -11.82
CA ASP A 319 9.64 19.75 -12.49
C ASP A 319 8.53 20.13 -11.49
N MET A 320 8.54 19.53 -10.29
CA MET A 320 7.58 19.87 -9.22
C MET A 320 7.82 21.27 -8.65
N ALA A 321 9.07 21.74 -8.56
CA ALA A 321 9.38 23.10 -8.14
C ALA A 321 8.90 24.13 -9.19
N VAL A 322 9.09 23.85 -10.48
CA VAL A 322 8.55 24.66 -11.58
C VAL A 322 7.03 24.78 -11.47
N GLN A 323 6.34 23.65 -11.28
CA GLN A 323 4.88 23.65 -11.18
C GLN A 323 4.39 24.41 -9.94
N SER A 324 5.08 24.25 -8.81
CA SER A 324 4.77 24.99 -7.57
C SER A 324 5.01 26.49 -7.73
N LEU A 325 6.07 26.88 -8.42
CA LEU A 325 6.37 28.27 -8.73
C LEU A 325 5.29 28.87 -9.65
N TYR A 326 4.92 28.16 -10.71
CA TYR A 326 3.83 28.54 -11.60
C TYR A 326 2.55 28.81 -10.81
N GLN A 327 2.11 27.86 -9.98
CA GLN A 327 0.89 28.04 -9.18
C GLN A 327 0.97 29.20 -8.17
N SER A 328 2.14 29.45 -7.60
CA SER A 328 2.36 30.50 -6.59
C SER A 328 2.46 31.91 -7.18
N VAL A 329 3.03 32.04 -8.38
CA VAL A 329 3.47 33.34 -8.93
C VAL A 329 2.68 33.74 -10.18
N ARG A 330 2.07 32.79 -10.92
CA ARG A 330 1.37 33.06 -12.18
C ARG A 330 0.37 34.21 -12.09
N ASP A 331 -0.51 34.19 -11.10
CA ASP A 331 -1.59 35.17 -10.99
C ASP A 331 -1.08 36.59 -10.64
N GLU A 332 0.18 36.70 -10.22
CA GLU A 332 0.82 37.98 -9.94
C GLU A 332 1.49 38.60 -11.16
N LEU A 333 1.87 37.76 -12.14
CA LEU A 333 2.51 38.16 -13.39
C LEU A 333 1.54 38.21 -14.57
N PHE A 334 0.48 37.39 -14.55
CA PHE A 334 -0.38 37.15 -15.69
C PHE A 334 -1.86 37.22 -15.33
N VAL A 335 -2.67 37.57 -16.32
CA VAL A 335 -4.13 37.50 -16.29
C VAL A 335 -4.54 36.39 -17.25
N GLU A 336 -5.31 35.43 -16.76
CA GLU A 336 -5.93 34.40 -17.59
C GLU A 336 -7.15 34.98 -18.31
N LEU A 337 -7.11 35.03 -19.63
CA LEU A 337 -8.24 35.30 -20.51
C LEU A 337 -8.91 33.97 -20.83
N ARG A 338 -10.07 33.74 -20.20
CA ARG A 338 -10.97 32.68 -20.62
C ARG A 338 -11.94 33.24 -21.64
N ASP A 339 -12.07 32.57 -22.77
CA ASP A 339 -13.10 32.93 -23.74
C ASP A 339 -14.47 32.60 -23.13
N PHE A 340 -15.20 33.63 -22.69
CA PHE A 340 -16.62 33.53 -22.33
C PHE A 340 -17.47 33.78 -23.59
N GLY A 341 -17.17 33.06 -24.66
CA GLY A 341 -17.94 33.10 -25.90
C GLY A 341 -19.29 32.41 -25.73
N GLN A 342 -20.32 33.12 -25.24
CA GLN A 342 -21.68 32.80 -25.68
C GLN A 342 -21.77 33.16 -27.17
N SER A 343 -21.49 32.18 -28.03
CA SER A 343 -21.72 32.35 -29.46
C SER A 343 -23.23 32.59 -29.71
N GLN A 344 -23.57 33.78 -30.22
CA GLN A 344 -24.90 34.03 -30.83
C GLN A 344 -24.98 33.51 -32.29
N LEU A 345 -23.98 32.77 -32.77
CA LEU A 345 -23.96 32.18 -34.11
C LEU A 345 -23.79 30.65 -34.00
N GLY A 346 -24.79 29.92 -34.49
CA GLY A 346 -24.99 28.50 -34.18
C GLY A 346 -23.84 27.54 -34.51
N ASN A 347 -23.84 26.41 -33.80
CA ASN A 347 -23.11 25.16 -34.02
C ASN A 347 -21.69 25.25 -34.61
N VAL A 348 -20.84 26.07 -34.00
CA VAL A 348 -19.39 25.88 -34.05
C VAL A 348 -18.98 25.30 -32.70
N SER A 349 -18.15 24.25 -32.70
CA SER A 349 -17.66 23.57 -31.49
C SER A 349 -17.26 24.58 -30.40
N THR A 350 -17.95 24.55 -29.27
CA THR A 350 -17.63 25.33 -28.06
C THR A 350 -16.71 24.55 -27.12
N GLU A 351 -15.76 23.78 -27.66
CA GLU A 351 -14.64 23.36 -26.84
C GLU A 351 -13.81 24.62 -26.54
N PRO A 352 -13.60 24.98 -25.26
CA PRO A 352 -12.78 26.14 -24.95
C PRO A 352 -11.39 25.93 -25.55
N SER A 353 -11.03 26.74 -26.57
CA SER A 353 -9.63 26.89 -26.94
C SER A 353 -8.90 27.32 -25.67
N GLY A 354 -7.87 26.56 -25.28
CA GLY A 354 -7.28 26.61 -23.94
C GLY A 354 -6.94 28.01 -23.41
N ALA A 355 -6.74 28.12 -22.11
CA ALA A 355 -6.45 29.37 -21.42
C ALA A 355 -5.33 30.18 -22.11
N VAL A 356 -5.63 31.42 -22.47
CA VAL A 356 -4.67 32.39 -23.02
C VAL A 356 -4.33 33.38 -21.91
N PHE A 357 -3.05 33.70 -21.76
CA PHE A 357 -2.56 34.60 -20.72
C PHE A 357 -2.05 35.90 -21.33
N THR A 358 -2.28 37.01 -20.64
CA THR A 358 -1.66 38.32 -20.93
C THR A 358 -0.94 38.86 -19.71
N MET A 359 0.03 39.75 -19.89
CA MET A 359 0.75 40.39 -18.78
C MET A 359 -0.19 41.14 -17.82
N ARG A 360 -0.05 40.89 -16.51
CA ARG A 360 -0.70 41.66 -15.46
C ARG A 360 0.18 42.85 -15.09
N ALA A 361 -0.40 44.04 -15.11
CA ALA A 361 0.30 45.22 -14.60
C ALA A 361 0.28 45.21 -13.06
N ASN A 362 1.42 44.90 -12.43
CA ASN A 362 1.59 44.95 -10.97
C ASN A 362 2.53 46.11 -10.58
N TYR A 363 2.04 47.33 -10.75
CA TYR A 363 2.82 48.56 -10.54
C TYR A 363 3.36 48.70 -9.12
N GLU A 364 2.69 48.16 -8.10
CA GLU A 364 3.18 48.23 -6.71
C GLU A 364 4.53 47.50 -6.57
N LYS A 365 4.62 46.26 -7.07
CA LYS A 365 5.86 45.47 -6.96
C LYS A 365 7.00 46.04 -7.80
N LEU A 366 6.67 46.63 -8.95
CA LEU A 366 7.60 47.30 -9.84
C LEU A 366 8.16 48.61 -9.24
N ILE A 367 7.29 49.46 -8.68
CA ILE A 367 7.68 50.78 -8.16
C ILE A 367 8.53 50.63 -6.90
N PHE A 368 8.20 49.69 -6.02
CA PHE A 368 8.92 49.52 -4.75
C PHE A 368 10.14 48.61 -4.83
N ARG A 369 10.50 48.09 -6.02
CA ARG A 369 11.63 47.15 -6.24
C ARG A 369 11.74 46.10 -5.13
N ARG A 370 10.60 45.52 -4.74
CA ARG A 370 10.57 44.59 -3.61
C ARG A 370 11.30 43.32 -4.01
N ASN A 371 12.23 42.87 -3.17
CA ASN A 371 12.71 41.50 -3.18
C ASN A 371 11.84 40.71 -2.22
N GLU A 372 11.39 39.53 -2.65
CA GLU A 372 10.46 38.72 -1.88
C GLU A 372 10.99 37.31 -1.74
N SER A 373 11.15 36.85 -0.50
CA SER A 373 11.49 35.46 -0.22
C SER A 373 10.22 34.66 0.08
N ARG A 374 10.07 33.51 -0.57
CA ARG A 374 8.94 32.59 -0.36
C ARG A 374 9.43 31.16 -0.18
N TYR A 375 8.57 30.36 0.44
CA TYR A 375 8.71 28.91 0.43
C TYR A 375 7.77 28.34 -0.61
N LEU A 376 8.31 27.50 -1.50
CA LEU A 376 7.51 26.63 -2.37
C LEU A 376 7.38 25.29 -1.67
N THR A 377 6.15 24.81 -1.50
CA THR A 377 5.90 23.52 -0.87
C THR A 377 5.13 22.63 -1.83
N TRP A 378 5.57 21.38 -2.00
CA TRP A 378 4.83 20.39 -2.77
C TRP A 378 4.89 19.01 -2.13
N ASN A 379 3.87 18.21 -2.40
CA ASN A 379 3.85 16.81 -2.04
C ASN A 379 4.20 15.99 -3.30
N PRO A 380 5.28 15.19 -3.31
CA PRO A 380 5.61 14.30 -4.43
C PRO A 380 4.51 13.28 -4.76
N GLY A 381 3.50 13.15 -3.89
CA GLY A 381 2.38 12.23 -4.04
C GLY A 381 2.57 10.99 -3.18
N SER A 382 1.68 10.02 -3.41
CA SER A 382 1.75 8.73 -2.71
C SER A 382 2.56 7.74 -3.55
N LYS A 383 3.39 6.95 -2.89
CA LYS A 383 4.13 5.83 -3.47
C LYS A 383 3.41 4.52 -3.13
N ILE A 384 3.68 3.49 -3.90
CA ILE A 384 3.24 2.13 -3.62
C ILE A 384 4.39 1.40 -2.91
N SER A 385 4.09 0.76 -1.77
CA SER A 385 5.00 -0.17 -1.10
C SER A 385 4.34 -1.54 -1.02
N ASN A 386 5.08 -2.58 -1.40
CA ASN A 386 4.60 -3.95 -1.31
C ASN A 386 5.18 -4.63 -0.08
N ALA A 387 4.35 -5.40 0.63
CA ALA A 387 4.75 -6.20 1.78
C ALA A 387 4.12 -7.59 1.69
N LEU A 388 4.83 -8.61 2.15
CA LEU A 388 4.36 -10.00 2.13
C LEU A 388 4.05 -10.50 3.55
N THR A 389 2.98 -11.28 3.68
CA THR A 389 2.66 -12.07 4.88
C THR A 389 2.52 -13.53 4.48
N ASN A 390 3.41 -14.40 4.98
CA ASN A 390 3.37 -15.84 4.79
C ASN A 390 2.57 -16.49 5.93
N MET A 391 1.70 -17.43 5.61
CA MET A 391 0.80 -18.08 6.56
C MET A 391 0.90 -19.59 6.40
N THR A 392 1.02 -20.25 7.54
CA THR A 392 1.22 -21.71 7.62
C THR A 392 0.24 -22.30 8.62
N ILE A 393 0.09 -23.63 8.58
CA ILE A 393 -0.67 -24.40 9.56
C ILE A 393 0.34 -25.15 10.43
N GLN A 394 0.37 -24.84 11.72
CA GLN A 394 1.26 -25.45 12.71
C GLN A 394 0.63 -25.35 14.10
N CYS A 395 1.17 -26.07 15.07
CA CYS A 395 0.75 -26.03 16.47
C CYS A 395 -0.72 -26.42 16.72
N THR A 396 -1.34 -27.14 15.78
CA THR A 396 -2.70 -27.67 15.92
C THR A 396 -2.67 -29.17 16.09
N LYS A 397 -3.28 -29.68 17.16
CA LYS A 397 -3.38 -31.12 17.46
C LYS A 397 -4.80 -31.65 17.47
N GLY A 398 -4.99 -32.94 17.19
CA GLY A 398 -6.29 -33.63 17.27
C GLY A 398 -7.04 -33.71 15.93
N GLY A 399 -8.35 -33.48 15.91
CA GLY A 399 -9.16 -33.74 14.71
C GLY A 399 -9.45 -35.23 14.52
N PHE A 400 -9.98 -35.61 13.35
CA PHE A 400 -10.28 -37.02 13.01
C PHE A 400 -11.15 -37.75 14.05
N GLY A 401 -12.13 -37.06 14.63
CA GLY A 401 -13.00 -37.58 15.70
C GLY A 401 -12.70 -37.02 17.08
N LEU A 402 -11.58 -36.30 17.25
CA LEU A 402 -11.25 -35.52 18.44
C LEU A 402 -11.38 -34.02 18.17
N PRO A 403 -11.66 -33.19 19.19
CA PRO A 403 -11.57 -31.73 19.06
C PRO A 403 -10.16 -31.31 18.65
N VAL A 404 -10.07 -30.33 17.74
CA VAL A 404 -8.78 -29.70 17.44
C VAL A 404 -8.42 -28.74 18.57
N SER A 405 -7.17 -28.82 19.03
CA SER A 405 -6.61 -28.01 20.11
C SER A 405 -5.30 -27.35 19.67
N TRP A 406 -4.92 -26.27 20.34
CA TRP A 406 -3.60 -25.68 20.18
C TRP A 406 -2.58 -26.45 21.02
N ASP A 407 -1.39 -26.67 20.50
CA ASP A 407 -0.32 -27.38 21.20
C ASP A 407 0.28 -26.50 22.29
N MET A 408 -0.25 -26.62 23.52
CA MET A 408 0.24 -25.86 24.66
C MET A 408 1.44 -26.50 25.35
N ASP A 409 1.84 -27.72 24.97
CA ASP A 409 3.00 -28.40 25.54
C ASP A 409 4.31 -27.90 24.90
N ASP A 410 4.27 -27.48 23.63
CA ASP A 410 5.39 -26.88 22.91
C ASP A 410 5.59 -25.39 23.26
N ALA A 411 6.82 -25.01 23.62
CA ALA A 411 7.18 -23.64 23.98
C ALA A 411 7.06 -22.64 22.82
N ALA A 412 7.40 -23.05 21.58
CA ALA A 412 7.26 -22.20 20.40
C ALA A 412 5.77 -21.93 20.11
N CYS A 413 4.92 -22.94 20.28
CA CYS A 413 3.48 -22.81 20.12
C CYS A 413 2.86 -21.91 21.21
N ARG A 414 3.36 -21.95 22.45
CA ARG A 414 2.96 -20.99 23.49
C ARG A 414 3.39 -19.55 23.19
N ASP A 415 4.61 -19.35 22.67
CA ASP A 415 5.07 -18.02 22.26
C ASP A 415 4.17 -17.43 21.16
N ILE A 416 3.66 -18.26 20.23
CA ILE A 416 2.72 -17.81 19.19
C ILE A 416 1.44 -17.18 19.76
N VAL A 417 0.90 -17.76 20.84
CA VAL A 417 -0.29 -17.23 21.53
C VAL A 417 0.05 -16.19 22.61
N GLY A 418 1.34 -15.92 22.83
CA GLY A 418 1.84 -14.95 23.80
C GLY A 418 1.77 -15.42 25.24
N GLN A 419 2.06 -16.70 25.51
CA GLN A 419 2.07 -17.32 26.84
C GLN A 419 3.44 -17.87 27.24
#